data_AF-A0A1N6UWS6-F1
#
_entry.id   AF-A0A1N6UWS6-F1
#
_cell.length_a   1.000
_cell.length_b   1.000
_cell.length_c   1.000
_cell.angle_alpha   90.00
_cell.angle_beta   90.00
_cell.angle_gamma   90.00
#
_symmetry.space_group_name_H-M   'P 1'
#
loop_
_entity.id
_entity.type
_entity.pdbx_description
1 polymer ?
#
loop_
_entity_poly.entity_id
_entity_poly.type
_entity_poly.pdbx_seq_one_letter_code
_entity_poly.pdbx_strand_id
1 'polypeptide(L)'
;MSNKKKYIILSIAGVLILLSGLASFNLQLIKAYYYRQKHDHFSKGDKVYAYKYFINDVSVSKLELMRLIKSATSSEFRLISSGKTIVDDSLEKYKSSYIGTYIDYKFLPYIYKNKKAIQCIYSIEPNWKVVNKNDTIPDKLPKNFEFADSSFYLSWATTADKDLNAFK
;
A
#
# COMPACT_ATOMS: atom_id res chain seq x y z
N MET A 1 33.36 8.78 40.89
CA MET A 1 33.15 8.40 39.48
C MET A 1 34.01 9.29 38.59
N SER A 2 34.92 8.73 37.77
CA SER A 2 35.80 9.51 36.88
C SER A 2 34.99 10.38 35.92
N ASN A 3 35.50 11.59 35.60
CA ASN A 3 34.89 12.50 34.63
C ASN A 3 34.61 11.80 33.29
N LYS A 4 35.48 10.87 32.87
CA LYS A 4 35.27 10.04 31.66
C LYS A 4 33.99 9.21 31.72
N LYS A 5 33.67 8.61 32.86
CA LYS A 5 32.43 7.84 33.05
C LYS A 5 31.19 8.74 33.03
N LYS A 6 31.28 9.96 33.58
CA LYS A 6 30.19 10.96 33.53
C LYS A 6 29.87 11.38 32.09
N TYR A 7 30.89 11.66 31.27
CA TYR A 7 30.68 12.03 29.86
C TYR A 7 30.04 10.89 29.07
N ILE A 8 30.49 9.64 29.26
CA ILE A 8 29.88 8.48 28.58
C ILE A 8 28.40 8.35 28.92
N ILE A 9 28.03 8.47 30.21
CA ILE A 9 26.63 8.39 30.65
C ILE A 9 25.79 9.51 30.03
N LEU A 10 26.30 10.75 30.05
CA LEU A 10 25.60 11.90 29.46
C LEU A 10 25.43 11.75 27.94
N SER A 11 26.45 11.26 27.23
CA SER A 11 26.37 10.99 25.80
C SER A 11 25.32 9.92 25.48
N ILE A 12 25.30 8.81 26.22
CA ILE A 12 24.28 7.76 26.05
C ILE A 12 22.89 8.31 26.31
N ALA A 13 22.69 9.06 27.41
CA ALA A 13 21.41 9.67 27.73
C ALA A 13 20.95 10.65 26.63
N GLY A 14 21.85 11.49 26.12
CA GLY A 14 21.57 12.41 25.02
C GLY A 14 21.13 11.69 23.74
N VAL A 15 21.82 10.60 23.37
CA VAL A 15 21.43 9.77 22.22
C VAL A 15 20.05 9.14 22.43
N LEU A 16 19.76 8.60 23.61
CA LEU A 16 18.45 8.00 23.91
C LEU A 16 17.30 9.02 23.85
N ILE A 17 17.52 10.25 24.34
CA ILE A 17 16.54 11.34 24.25
C ILE A 17 16.29 11.69 22.78
N LEU A 18 17.35 11.81 21.97
CA LEU A 18 17.23 12.14 20.55
C LEU A 18 16.48 11.04 19.79
N LEU A 19 16.80 9.76 20.04
CA LEU A 19 16.09 8.62 19.47
C LEU A 19 14.62 8.59 19.89
N SER A 20 14.31 8.87 21.16
CA SER A 20 12.93 8.92 21.67
C SER A 20 12.12 10.06 21.05
N GLY A 21 12.76 11.22 20.84
CA GLY A 21 12.16 12.35 20.11
C GLY A 21 11.84 11.96 18.67
N LEU A 22 12.81 11.41 17.95
CA LEU A 22 12.60 10.94 16.57
C LEU A 22 11.50 9.89 16.46
N ALA A 23 11.45 8.93 17.38
CA ALA A 23 10.39 7.92 17.43
C ALA A 23 9.02 8.54 17.68
N SER A 24 8.93 9.54 18.55
CA SER A 24 7.67 10.23 18.86
C SER A 24 7.14 11.02 17.66
N PHE A 25 8.01 11.74 16.94
CA PHE A 25 7.63 12.44 15.70
C PHE A 25 7.22 11.48 14.58
N ASN A 26 7.79 10.27 14.56
CA ASN A 26 7.55 9.26 13.52
C ASN A 26 6.63 8.11 13.97
N LEU A 27 5.89 8.27 15.07
CA LEU A 27 5.12 7.18 15.68
C LEU A 27 4.10 6.56 14.71
N GLN A 28 3.47 7.36 13.85
CA GLN A 28 2.53 6.86 12.84
C GLN A 28 3.22 5.96 11.81
N LEU A 29 4.43 6.34 11.39
CA LEU A 29 5.21 5.54 10.45
C LEU A 29 5.67 4.24 11.11
N ILE A 30 6.16 4.29 12.35
CA ILE A 30 6.55 3.10 13.12
C ILE A 30 5.36 2.14 13.28
N LYS A 31 4.16 2.66 13.61
CA LYS A 31 2.94 1.85 13.69
C LYS A 31 2.59 1.20 12.36
N ALA A 32 2.75 1.92 11.24
CA ALA A 32 2.50 1.39 9.91
C ALA A 32 3.49 0.27 9.54
N TYR A 33 4.79 0.45 9.85
CA TYR A 33 5.82 -0.60 9.69
C TYR A 33 5.52 -1.82 10.56
N TYR A 34 5.20 -1.63 11.82
CA TYR A 34 4.87 -2.71 12.74
C TYR A 34 3.62 -3.48 12.29
N TYR A 35 2.56 -2.75 11.89
CA TYR A 35 1.35 -3.36 11.36
C TYR A 35 1.65 -4.20 10.12
N ARG A 36 2.44 -3.66 9.18
CA ARG A 36 2.89 -4.41 8.00
C ARG A 36 3.64 -5.67 8.41
N GLN A 37 4.71 -5.55 9.20
CA GLN A 37 5.53 -6.69 9.61
C GLN A 37 4.73 -7.80 10.30
N LYS A 38 3.65 -7.45 11.02
CA LYS A 38 2.79 -8.40 11.71
C LYS A 38 1.75 -9.07 10.80
N HIS A 39 1.29 -8.39 9.75
CA HIS A 39 0.11 -8.81 8.98
C HIS A 39 0.39 -9.10 7.51
N ASP A 40 1.46 -8.53 6.95
CA ASP A 40 1.85 -8.64 5.54
C ASP A 40 3.17 -9.41 5.44
N HIS A 41 3.11 -10.53 4.74
CA HIS A 41 4.23 -11.45 4.53
C HIS A 41 4.67 -11.50 3.06
N PHE A 42 4.22 -10.56 2.22
CA PHE A 42 4.62 -10.56 0.81
C PHE A 42 6.11 -10.30 0.64
N SER A 43 6.74 -11.19 -0.10
CA SER A 43 8.07 -11.06 -0.68
C SER A 43 7.94 -10.71 -2.16
N LYS A 44 8.91 -9.96 -2.70
CA LYS A 44 8.94 -9.59 -4.12
C LYS A 44 8.83 -10.85 -5.00
N GLY A 45 7.89 -10.86 -5.93
CA GLY A 45 7.60 -12.01 -6.79
C GLY A 45 6.47 -12.91 -6.29
N ASP A 46 5.97 -12.70 -5.08
CA ASP A 46 4.83 -13.45 -4.55
C ASP A 46 3.58 -13.20 -5.38
N LYS A 47 2.73 -14.23 -5.47
CA LYS A 47 1.42 -14.10 -6.10
C LYS A 47 0.47 -13.40 -5.15
N VAL A 48 -0.25 -12.42 -5.68
CA VAL A 48 -1.29 -11.68 -4.97
C VAL A 48 -2.65 -12.19 -5.41
N TYR A 49 -3.48 -12.49 -4.43
CA TYR A 49 -4.82 -13.02 -4.61
C TYR A 49 -5.87 -12.04 -4.07
N ALA A 50 -7.09 -12.07 -4.59
CA ALA A 50 -8.17 -11.23 -4.08
C ALA A 50 -8.75 -11.83 -2.78
N TYR A 51 -8.61 -11.16 -1.63
CA TYR A 51 -8.90 -11.71 -0.28
C TYR A 51 -10.39 -11.88 0.03
N LYS A 52 -11.22 -10.94 -0.44
CA LYS A 52 -12.62 -10.81 0.01
C LYS A 52 -13.68 -11.09 -1.05
N TYR A 53 -13.27 -11.50 -2.24
CA TYR A 53 -14.21 -11.72 -3.35
C TYR A 53 -14.98 -13.04 -3.25
N PHE A 54 -14.59 -13.95 -2.35
CA PHE A 54 -15.18 -15.29 -2.23
C PHE A 54 -15.59 -15.69 -0.80
N ILE A 55 -15.46 -14.79 0.17
CA ILE A 55 -16.02 -14.98 1.50
C ILE A 55 -17.28 -14.13 1.54
N ASN A 56 -18.41 -14.78 1.24
CA ASN A 56 -19.79 -14.33 1.36
C ASN A 56 -19.97 -12.94 1.99
N ASP A 57 -20.66 -12.04 1.27
CA ASP A 57 -21.32 -10.81 1.79
C ASP A 57 -20.60 -9.46 1.60
N VAL A 58 -19.82 -9.27 0.53
CA VAL A 58 -19.35 -7.92 0.16
C VAL A 58 -19.72 -7.60 -1.28
N SER A 59 -20.63 -6.63 -1.44
CA SER A 59 -21.13 -6.08 -2.71
C SER A 59 -20.11 -5.31 -3.55
N VAL A 60 -18.81 -5.55 -3.35
CA VAL A 60 -17.75 -4.86 -4.09
C VAL A 60 -17.45 -5.67 -5.33
N SER A 61 -18.11 -5.35 -6.45
CA SER A 61 -17.98 -6.07 -7.72
C SER A 61 -16.67 -5.80 -8.48
N LYS A 62 -15.84 -4.88 -7.97
CA LYS A 62 -14.71 -4.29 -8.71
C LYS A 62 -13.57 -3.90 -7.78
N LEU A 63 -12.37 -4.39 -8.05
CA LEU A 63 -11.14 -3.97 -7.39
C LEU A 63 -10.40 -2.97 -8.29
N GLU A 64 -10.41 -1.71 -7.91
CA GLU A 64 -9.76 -0.66 -8.68
C GLU A 64 -8.24 -0.67 -8.54
N LEU A 65 -7.54 -0.62 -9.67
CA LEU A 65 -6.10 -0.40 -9.72
C LEU A 65 -5.83 1.11 -9.72
N MET A 66 -4.96 1.55 -8.84
CA MET A 66 -4.58 2.96 -8.71
C MET A 66 -3.23 3.25 -9.36
N ARG A 67 -2.98 4.51 -9.71
CA ARG A 67 -1.66 5.02 -10.10
C ARG A 67 -1.18 6.07 -9.11
N LEU A 68 0.12 6.10 -8.87
CA LEU A 68 0.76 7.12 -8.05
C LEU A 68 1.11 8.33 -8.92
N ILE A 69 0.63 9.50 -8.52
CA ILE A 69 1.02 10.78 -9.10
C ILE A 69 1.77 11.62 -8.06
N LYS A 70 2.68 12.47 -8.53
CA LYS A 70 3.43 13.41 -7.71
C LYS A 70 3.26 14.83 -8.24
N SER A 71 3.29 15.80 -7.36
CA SER A 71 3.29 17.22 -7.72
C SER A 71 4.62 17.60 -8.37
N ALA A 72 4.57 18.39 -9.43
CA ALA A 72 5.76 18.97 -10.07
C ALA A 72 6.34 20.15 -9.26
N THR A 73 5.57 20.71 -8.32
CA THR A 73 5.95 21.92 -7.56
C THR A 73 6.05 21.71 -6.06
N SER A 74 5.69 20.52 -5.55
CA SER A 74 5.75 20.18 -4.12
C SER A 74 6.15 18.71 -3.93
N SER A 75 6.42 18.31 -2.68
CA SER A 75 6.70 16.92 -2.31
C SER A 75 5.44 16.05 -2.15
N GLU A 76 4.30 16.51 -2.68
CA GLU A 76 3.01 15.85 -2.50
C GLU A 76 2.86 14.65 -3.45
N PHE A 77 2.35 13.54 -2.90
CA PHE A 77 1.95 12.35 -3.63
C PHE A 77 0.45 12.10 -3.48
N ARG A 78 -0.19 11.61 -4.54
CA ARG A 78 -1.61 11.20 -4.52
C ARG A 78 -1.81 9.91 -5.29
N LEU A 79 -2.83 9.15 -4.90
CA LEU A 79 -3.33 8.03 -5.68
C LEU A 79 -4.51 8.50 -6.52
N ILE A 80 -4.54 8.04 -7.76
CA ILE A 80 -5.61 8.36 -8.71
C ILE A 80 -6.09 7.08 -9.40
N SER A 81 -7.34 7.05 -9.86
CA SER A 81 -7.84 5.93 -10.64
C SER A 81 -6.97 5.69 -11.87
N SER A 82 -6.65 4.42 -12.15
CA SER A 82 -6.01 4.06 -13.41
C SER A 82 -6.98 3.85 -14.57
N GLY A 83 -8.29 3.88 -14.31
CA GLY A 83 -9.31 3.43 -15.26
C GLY A 83 -9.33 1.91 -15.48
N LYS A 84 -8.56 1.15 -14.69
CA LYS A 84 -8.47 -0.32 -14.76
C LYS A 84 -8.99 -0.92 -13.46
N THR A 85 -9.84 -1.91 -13.59
CA THR A 85 -10.42 -2.64 -12.48
C THR A 85 -10.27 -4.13 -12.73
N ILE A 86 -10.12 -4.90 -11.65
CA ILE A 86 -10.29 -6.34 -11.67
C ILE A 86 -11.74 -6.60 -11.31
N VAL A 87 -12.44 -7.39 -12.12
CA VAL A 87 -13.88 -7.63 -12.00
C VAL A 87 -14.17 -9.11 -11.78
N ASP A 88 -15.25 -9.38 -11.05
CA ASP A 88 -15.61 -10.72 -10.58
C ASP A 88 -15.83 -11.68 -11.74
N ASP A 89 -16.59 -11.27 -12.75
CA ASP A 89 -16.84 -12.05 -13.97
C ASP A 89 -15.56 -12.57 -14.61
N SER A 90 -14.46 -11.80 -14.55
CA SER A 90 -13.19 -12.23 -15.11
C SER A 90 -12.50 -13.24 -14.21
N LEU A 91 -12.51 -13.03 -12.89
CA LEU A 91 -11.96 -13.99 -11.92
C LEU A 91 -12.70 -15.34 -11.99
N GLU A 92 -14.04 -15.30 -12.09
CA GLU A 92 -14.90 -16.48 -12.25
C GLU A 92 -14.64 -17.19 -13.57
N LYS A 93 -14.61 -16.45 -14.69
CA LYS A 93 -14.33 -17.02 -16.01
C LYS A 93 -13.02 -17.80 -16.05
N TYR A 94 -11.99 -17.32 -15.37
CA TYR A 94 -10.69 -17.98 -15.31
C TYR A 94 -10.50 -18.89 -14.10
N LYS A 95 -11.53 -19.05 -13.25
CA LYS A 95 -11.50 -19.86 -12.01
C LYS A 95 -10.25 -19.59 -11.19
N SER A 96 -9.93 -18.32 -10.99
CA SER A 96 -8.69 -17.93 -10.30
C SER A 96 -8.87 -16.63 -9.55
N SER A 97 -8.45 -16.61 -8.29
CA SER A 97 -8.39 -15.39 -7.48
C SER A 97 -7.09 -14.62 -7.68
N TYR A 98 -6.20 -15.07 -8.58
CA TYR A 98 -4.89 -14.48 -8.85
C TYR A 98 -5.02 -13.15 -9.62
N ILE A 99 -4.62 -12.06 -8.96
CA ILE A 99 -4.77 -10.70 -9.49
C ILE A 99 -3.46 -10.05 -9.94
N GLY A 100 -2.32 -10.61 -9.58
CA GLY A 100 -1.02 -10.10 -10.03
C GLY A 100 0.15 -10.56 -9.18
N THR A 101 1.34 -10.08 -9.53
CA THR A 101 2.58 -10.38 -8.80
C THR A 101 2.98 -9.19 -7.95
N TYR A 102 3.30 -9.42 -6.68
CA TYR A 102 3.76 -8.38 -5.77
C TYR A 102 5.15 -7.86 -6.18
N ILE A 103 5.29 -6.54 -6.26
CA ILE A 103 6.55 -5.88 -6.61
C ILE A 103 7.19 -5.28 -5.35
N ASP A 104 6.47 -4.36 -4.70
CA ASP A 104 6.96 -3.58 -3.56
C ASP A 104 5.80 -2.91 -2.81
N TYR A 105 6.10 -2.14 -1.77
CA TYR A 105 5.14 -1.33 -1.03
C TYR A 105 5.66 0.10 -0.83
N LYS A 106 4.73 1.04 -0.59
CA LYS A 106 5.04 2.42 -0.23
C LYS A 106 4.16 2.88 0.92
N PHE A 107 4.75 3.69 1.81
CA PHE A 107 4.00 4.43 2.81
C PHE A 107 3.72 5.83 2.31
N LEU A 108 2.45 6.20 2.22
CA LEU A 108 2.02 7.54 1.83
C LEU A 108 1.30 8.24 2.99
N PRO A 109 1.55 9.54 3.21
CA PRO A 109 0.69 10.32 4.10
C PRO A 109 -0.71 10.41 3.49
N TYR A 110 -1.73 10.22 4.32
CA TYR A 110 -3.13 10.42 3.92
C TYR A 110 -3.94 11.04 5.04
N ILE A 111 -5.05 11.68 4.70
CA ILE A 111 -5.96 12.29 5.66
C ILE A 111 -7.21 11.41 5.78
N TYR A 112 -7.46 10.89 6.98
CA TYR A 112 -8.66 10.13 7.30
C TYR A 112 -9.46 10.83 8.38
N LYS A 113 -10.70 11.20 8.10
CA LYS A 113 -11.57 11.87 9.10
C LYS A 113 -10.84 13.04 9.78
N ASN A 114 -10.19 13.90 8.98
CA ASN A 114 -9.36 15.04 9.40
C ASN A 114 -8.14 14.73 10.28
N LYS A 115 -7.70 13.47 10.35
CA LYS A 115 -6.48 13.05 11.04
C LYS A 115 -5.41 12.64 10.03
N LYS A 116 -4.17 13.08 10.26
CA LYS A 116 -3.00 12.60 9.50
C LYS A 116 -2.76 11.14 9.86
N ALA A 117 -2.67 10.31 8.84
CA ALA A 117 -2.35 8.89 8.95
C ALA A 117 -1.34 8.51 7.86
N ILE A 118 -0.76 7.32 7.98
CA ILE A 118 0.11 6.74 6.96
C ILE A 118 -0.62 5.53 6.39
N GLN A 119 -0.82 5.52 5.07
CA GLN A 119 -1.38 4.39 4.33
C GLN A 119 -0.24 3.56 3.74
N CYS A 120 -0.31 2.24 3.89
CA CYS A 120 0.51 1.31 3.12
C CYS A 120 -0.20 0.98 1.80
N ILE A 121 0.49 1.17 0.68
CA ILE A 121 0.03 0.75 -0.64
C ILE A 121 1.00 -0.24 -1.26
N TYR A 122 0.48 -1.12 -2.09
CA TYR A 122 1.19 -2.28 -2.63
C TYR A 122 1.27 -2.11 -4.13
N SER A 123 2.47 -2.12 -4.70
CA SER A 123 2.64 -2.19 -6.14
C SER A 123 2.57 -3.64 -6.60
N ILE A 124 1.82 -3.85 -7.68
CA ILE A 124 1.71 -5.14 -8.33
C ILE A 124 1.98 -5.03 -9.83
N GLU A 125 2.41 -6.13 -10.42
CA GLU A 125 2.25 -6.40 -11.85
C GLU A 125 0.88 -7.06 -12.05
N PRO A 126 -0.13 -6.36 -12.61
CA PRO A 126 -1.47 -6.91 -12.72
C PRO A 126 -1.52 -8.14 -13.64
N ASN A 127 -2.31 -9.13 -13.24
CA ASN A 127 -2.71 -10.22 -14.14
C ASN A 127 -3.72 -9.66 -15.16
N TRP A 128 -3.23 -9.26 -16.32
CA TRP A 128 -4.04 -8.64 -17.37
C TRP A 128 -5.18 -9.51 -17.91
N LYS A 129 -5.21 -10.82 -17.61
CA LYS A 129 -6.34 -11.69 -17.97
C LYS A 129 -7.60 -11.32 -17.19
N VAL A 130 -7.46 -10.88 -15.94
CA VAL A 130 -8.58 -10.60 -15.03
C VAL A 130 -8.91 -9.11 -14.91
N VAL A 131 -8.16 -8.25 -15.60
CA VAL A 131 -8.37 -6.81 -15.61
C VAL A 131 -9.34 -6.43 -16.74
N ASN A 132 -10.45 -5.78 -16.38
CA ASN A 132 -11.33 -5.15 -17.35
C ASN A 132 -10.69 -3.87 -17.89
N LYS A 133 -10.43 -3.85 -19.19
CA LYS A 133 -9.74 -2.73 -19.85
C LYS A 133 -10.64 -1.53 -20.14
N ASN A 134 -11.95 -1.70 -20.06
CA ASN A 134 -12.96 -0.73 -20.49
C ASN A 134 -13.86 -0.24 -19.35
N ASP A 135 -13.50 -0.51 -18.10
CA ASP A 135 -14.45 -0.40 -17.00
C ASP A 135 -14.70 1.03 -16.53
N THR A 136 -13.64 1.84 -16.49
CA THR A 136 -13.74 3.22 -16.02
C THR A 136 -12.86 4.15 -16.86
N ILE A 137 -13.35 5.38 -17.02
CA ILE A 137 -12.53 6.45 -17.59
C ILE A 137 -11.51 6.82 -16.51
N PRO A 138 -10.19 6.77 -16.79
CA PRO A 138 -9.18 7.20 -15.84
C PRO A 138 -9.43 8.66 -15.48
N ASP A 139 -9.23 9.01 -14.21
CA ASP A 139 -9.33 10.40 -13.82
C ASP A 139 -8.30 11.24 -14.59
N LYS A 140 -8.69 12.47 -14.95
CA LYS A 140 -7.73 13.43 -15.50
C LYS A 140 -6.71 13.77 -14.43
N LEU A 141 -5.43 13.77 -14.79
CA LEU A 141 -4.39 14.24 -13.88
C LEU A 141 -4.69 15.69 -13.47
N PRO A 142 -4.62 16.02 -12.17
CA PRO A 142 -4.68 17.39 -11.73
C PRO A 142 -3.58 18.24 -12.38
N LYS A 143 -3.83 19.54 -12.53
CA LYS A 143 -2.82 20.47 -13.06
C LYS A 143 -1.56 20.41 -12.19
N ASN A 144 -0.39 20.40 -12.84
CA ASN A 144 0.93 20.30 -12.22
C ASN A 144 1.23 18.95 -11.52
N PHE A 145 0.51 17.88 -11.84
CA PHE A 145 0.86 16.53 -11.42
C PHE A 145 1.35 15.69 -12.60
N GLU A 146 2.30 14.81 -12.32
CA GLU A 146 2.78 13.79 -13.26
C GLU A 146 2.75 12.41 -12.61
N PHE A 147 2.76 11.35 -13.42
CA PHE A 147 2.90 10.00 -12.88
C PHE A 147 4.26 9.86 -12.21
N ALA A 148 4.25 9.34 -10.97
CA ALA A 148 5.48 9.11 -10.22
C ALA A 148 6.24 7.88 -10.74
N ASP A 149 5.51 6.90 -11.29
CA ASP A 149 6.05 5.67 -11.87
C ASP A 149 5.01 4.97 -12.79
N SER A 150 5.41 3.82 -13.34
CA SER A 150 4.58 2.97 -14.19
C SER A 150 3.78 1.90 -13.44
N SER A 151 3.90 1.81 -12.11
CA SER A 151 3.33 0.73 -11.31
C SER A 151 1.83 0.93 -11.07
N PHE A 152 1.13 -0.19 -10.86
CA PHE A 152 -0.25 -0.20 -10.39
C PHE A 152 -0.30 -0.51 -8.90
N TYR A 153 -1.18 0.18 -8.18
CA TYR A 153 -1.26 0.12 -6.73
C TYR A 153 -2.60 -0.37 -6.22
N LEU A 154 -2.56 -1.10 -5.11
CA LEU A 154 -3.71 -1.61 -4.37
C LEU A 154 -3.59 -1.31 -2.87
N SER A 155 -4.72 -1.35 -2.18
CA SER A 155 -4.79 -1.39 -0.71
C SER A 155 -4.80 -2.83 -0.21
N TRP A 156 -4.03 -3.14 0.84
CA TRP A 156 -3.94 -4.50 1.41
C TRP A 156 -5.27 -5.10 1.86
N ALA A 157 -6.23 -4.26 2.29
CA ALA A 157 -7.48 -4.71 2.89
C ALA A 157 -8.32 -5.62 1.98
N THR A 158 -7.97 -5.70 0.69
CA THR A 158 -8.65 -6.49 -0.34
C THR A 158 -7.77 -7.60 -0.93
N THR A 159 -6.55 -7.86 -0.41
CA THR A 159 -5.58 -8.79 -1.00
C THR A 159 -5.05 -9.84 -0.03
N ALA A 160 -4.72 -11.03 -0.53
CA ALA A 160 -4.25 -12.19 0.23
C ALA A 160 -2.94 -12.75 -0.35
N ASP A 161 -2.12 -13.33 0.52
CA ASP A 161 -0.87 -14.03 0.19
C ASP A 161 -1.06 -15.49 -0.23
N LYS A 162 -2.29 -15.97 -0.20
CA LYS A 162 -2.65 -17.36 -0.52
C LYS A 162 -3.91 -17.35 -1.36
N ASP A 163 -3.98 -18.30 -2.28
CA ASP A 163 -5.20 -18.53 -3.03
C ASP A 163 -6.27 -19.06 -2.07
N LEU A 164 -7.34 -18.29 -1.89
CA LEU A 164 -8.49 -18.71 -1.08
C LEU A 164 -9.52 -19.49 -1.91
N ASN A 165 -9.23 -19.76 -3.20
CA ASN A 165 -10.06 -20.43 -4.21
C ASN A 165 -11.32 -21.08 -3.64
N ALA A 166 -12.44 -20.34 -3.69
CA ALA A 166 -13.77 -20.89 -3.43
C ALA A 166 -14.56 -21.11 -4.72
N PHE A 167 -13.95 -20.96 -5.91
CA PHE A 167 -14.58 -21.29 -7.19
C PHE A 167 -14.81 -22.80 -7.25
N LYS A 168 -16.01 -23.23 -6.89
CA LYS A 168 -16.49 -24.60 -7.10
C LYS A 168 -17.09 -24.73 -8.49
#